data_AF-A0A7N0U1N7-F1
#
_entry.id   AF-A0A7N0U1N7-F1
#
_cell.length_a   1.000
_cell.length_b   1.000
_cell.length_c   1.000
_cell.angle_alpha   90.00
_cell.angle_beta   90.00
_cell.angle_gamma   90.00
#
_symmetry.space_group_name_H-M   'P 1'
#
loop_
_entity.id
_entity.type
_entity.pdbx_description
1 polymer ?
#
loop_
_entity_poly.entity_id
_entity_poly.type
_entity_poly.pdbx_seq_one_letter_code
_entity_poly.pdbx_strand_id
1 'polypeptide(L)' 'MAGKGGKGQLAAKTAARTTAAADVGKEKKNTAVTRSSRAGIQFPVGRIHQHLKMRIAAHGRVGATAAVYTAAILE' A
#
# COMPACT_ATOMS: atom_id res chain seq x y z
N MET A 1 -18.59 -6.23 -26.35
CA MET A 1 -17.60 -7.19 -25.78
C MET A 1 -16.35 -6.40 -25.39
N ALA A 2 -15.98 -6.45 -24.11
CA ALA A 2 -14.67 -6.16 -23.48
C ALA A 2 -13.89 -4.90 -23.93
N GLY A 3 -13.50 -3.94 -23.11
CA GLY A 3 -13.47 -3.77 -21.66
C GLY A 3 -12.56 -2.56 -21.42
N LYS A 4 -13.09 -1.49 -20.81
CA LYS A 4 -12.39 -0.20 -20.63
C LYS A 4 -11.08 -0.39 -19.86
N GLY A 5 -9.96 -0.11 -20.53
CA GLY A 5 -8.65 0.04 -19.90
C GLY A 5 -8.63 1.26 -18.98
N GLY A 6 -8.69 1.02 -17.67
CA GLY A 6 -8.47 2.04 -16.66
C GLY A 6 -6.99 2.38 -16.57
N LYS A 7 -6.56 3.40 -17.32
CA LYS A 7 -5.27 4.08 -17.10
C LYS A 7 -5.24 4.54 -15.64
N GLY A 8 -4.36 3.92 -14.85
CA GLY A 8 -4.11 4.29 -13.46
C GLY A 8 -3.64 5.74 -13.39
N GLN A 9 -4.47 6.59 -12.82
CA GLN A 9 -4.12 7.98 -12.54
C GLN A 9 -3.21 7.99 -11.30
N LEU A 10 -1.91 8.05 -11.55
CA LEU A 10 -0.92 8.55 -10.60
C LEU A 10 -0.92 10.08 -10.68
N ALA A 11 -1.64 10.74 -9.78
CA ALA A 11 -1.38 12.14 -9.43
C ALA A 11 -2.25 12.55 -8.22
N ALA A 12 -1.78 12.26 -7.01
CA ALA A 12 -2.18 13.02 -5.83
C ALA A 12 -1.05 13.01 -4.81
N LYS A 13 -0.08 13.92 -5.06
CA LYS A 13 0.58 14.75 -4.07
C LYS A 13 0.97 14.06 -2.75
N THR A 14 2.23 13.64 -2.67
CA THR A 14 2.96 13.51 -1.41
C THR A 14 3.05 14.87 -0.72
N ALA A 15 2.01 15.20 0.05
CA ALA A 15 2.04 16.21 1.09
C ALA A 15 0.81 16.00 1.98
N ALA A 16 0.93 15.18 3.03
CA ALA A 16 0.15 15.31 4.25
C ALA A 16 0.63 14.28 5.28
N ARG A 17 1.60 14.71 6.08
CA ARG A 17 1.63 14.34 7.49
C ARG A 17 0.38 14.95 8.11
N THR A 18 -0.64 14.16 8.41
CA THR A 18 -1.73 14.59 9.30
C THR A 18 -2.12 13.43 10.20
N THR A 19 -1.56 13.50 11.41
CA THR A 19 -2.23 13.11 12.65
C THR A 19 -3.67 13.63 12.67
N ALA A 20 -4.62 12.79 13.08
CA ALA A 20 -5.77 13.10 13.95
C ALA A 20 -7.00 12.26 13.56
N ALA A 21 -7.59 11.68 14.60
CA ALA A 21 -8.87 11.00 14.59
C ALA A 21 -10.02 11.94 14.22
N ALA A 22 -10.99 11.42 13.46
CA ALA A 22 -12.30 11.97 13.09
C ALA A 22 -12.76 11.22 11.81
N ASP A 23 -13.93 10.64 11.59
CA ASP A 23 -15.21 10.65 12.30
C ASP A 23 -16.09 9.49 11.82
N VAL A 24 -17.08 9.24 12.65
CA VAL A 24 -18.20 8.30 12.57
C VAL A 24 -19.03 8.43 11.28
N GLY A 25 -19.32 7.29 10.66
CA GLY A 25 -20.62 6.98 10.05
C GLY A 25 -21.08 7.77 8.83
N LYS A 26 -20.64 7.39 7.62
CA LYS A 26 -21.43 7.58 6.39
C LYS A 26 -20.97 6.62 5.29
N GLU A 27 -21.77 5.58 5.03
CA GLU A 27 -21.68 4.60 3.93
C GLU A 27 -20.34 3.85 3.82
N LYS A 28 -20.36 2.51 3.81
CA LYS A 28 -19.16 1.66 3.70
C LYS A 28 -18.53 1.74 2.28
N LYS A 29 -18.11 2.93 1.83
CA LYS A 29 -17.07 3.07 0.81
C LYS A 29 -15.81 2.57 1.46
N ASN A 30 -15.45 1.34 1.12
CA ASN A 30 -14.30 0.58 1.57
C ASN A 30 -13.06 1.50 1.65
N THR A 31 -12.84 2.11 2.81
CA THR A 31 -11.71 3.02 3.02
C THR A 31 -10.46 2.17 2.85
N ALA A 32 -9.56 2.60 1.98
CA ALA A 32 -8.38 1.82 1.65
C ALA A 32 -7.45 1.79 2.88
N VAL A 33 -7.62 0.78 3.73
CA VAL A 33 -6.73 0.57 4.86
C VAL A 33 -5.34 0.17 4.34
N THR A 34 -4.32 0.89 4.77
CA THR A 34 -2.94 0.64 4.33
C THR A 34 -2.43 -0.69 4.89
N ARG A 35 -1.46 -1.30 4.19
CA ARG A 35 -0.87 -2.58 4.64
C ARG A 35 -0.07 -2.44 5.93
N SER A 36 0.58 -1.30 6.16
CA SER A 36 1.27 -0.99 7.42
C SER A 36 0.26 -0.85 8.57
N SER A 37 -0.86 -0.15 8.37
CA SER A 37 -1.93 -0.07 9.38
C SER A 37 -2.53 -1.44 9.71
N ARG A 38 -2.66 -2.35 8.72
CA ARG A 38 -3.13 -3.73 8.97
C ARG A 38 -2.10 -4.59 9.70
N ALA A 39 -0.82 -4.36 9.45
CA ALA A 39 0.27 -5.11 10.07
C ALA A 39 0.70 -4.54 11.44
N GLY A 40 0.23 -3.35 11.83
CA GLY A 40 0.53 -2.74 13.13
C GLY A 40 1.95 -2.18 13.24
N ILE A 41 2.61 -1.93 12.10
CA ILE A 41 4.02 -1.51 12.03
C ILE A 41 4.13 -0.12 11.39
N GLN A 42 5.04 0.72 11.90
CA GLN A 42 5.27 2.09 11.41
C GLN A 42 5.97 2.12 10.05
N PHE A 43 6.79 1.10 9.74
CA PHE A 43 7.53 1.01 8.50
C PHE A 43 6.59 0.85 7.28
N PRO A 44 6.93 1.46 6.13
CA PRO A 44 6.02 1.54 4.98
C PRO A 44 5.99 0.25 4.15
N VAL A 45 5.22 -0.76 4.59
CA VAL A 45 5.06 -2.08 3.93
C VAL A 45 4.73 -1.98 2.43
N GLY A 46 3.83 -1.07 2.05
CA GLY A 46 3.41 -0.90 0.66
C GLY A 46 4.55 -0.47 -0.27
N ARG A 47 5.45 0.38 0.21
CA ARG A 47 6.62 0.86 -0.53
C ARG A 47 7.70 -0.22 -0.61
N ILE A 48 7.95 -0.92 0.50
CA ILE A 48 8.87 -2.06 0.53
C ILE A 48 8.46 -3.12 -0.50
N HIS A 49 7.17 -3.43 -0.61
CA HIS A 49 6.67 -4.38 -1.62
C HIS A 49 6.97 -3.93 -3.07
N GLN A 50 6.84 -2.63 -3.37
CA GLN A 50 7.20 -2.09 -4.69
C GLN A 50 8.70 -2.21 -4.95
N HIS A 51 9.56 -1.87 -3.98
CA HIS A 51 11.00 -2.02 -4.12
C HIS A 51 11.41 -3.47 -4.36
N LEU A 52 10.80 -4.42 -3.65
CA LEU A 52 11.02 -5.85 -3.90
C LEU A 52 10.61 -6.23 -5.33
N LYS A 53 9.44 -5.79 -5.80
CA LYS A 53 8.97 -6.10 -7.17
C LYS A 53 9.86 -5.51 -8.27
N MET A 54 10.50 -4.35 -8.01
CA MET A 54 11.40 -3.72 -8.97
C MET A 54 12.79 -4.38 -9.01
N ARG A 55 13.22 -5.03 -7.92
CA ARG A 55 14.59 -5.57 -7.78
C ARG A 55 14.73 -7.06 -8.07
N ILE A 56 13.63 -7.80 -8.09
CA ILE A 56 13.65 -9.24 -8.42
C ILE A 56 14.02 -9.48 -9.88
N ALA A 57 14.80 -10.53 -10.10
CA ALA A 57 15.15 -10.99 -11.44
C ALA A 57 13.89 -11.45 -12.21
N ALA A 58 13.93 -11.28 -13.54
CA ALA A 58 12.92 -11.78 -14.47
C ALA A 58 11.47 -11.38 -14.14
N HIS A 59 11.26 -10.23 -13.48
CA HIS A 59 9.92 -9.76 -13.10
C HIS A 59 9.08 -10.81 -12.35
N GLY A 60 9.72 -11.58 -11.47
CA GLY A 60 9.05 -12.61 -10.69
C GLY A 60 7.89 -12.09 -9.82
N ARG A 61 7.27 -12.98 -9.05
CA ARG A 61 6.17 -12.60 -8.14
C ARG A 61 6.71 -12.40 -6.73
N VAL A 62 6.24 -11.36 -6.05
CA VAL A 62 6.54 -11.10 -4.64
C VAL A 62 5.30 -11.37 -3.80
N GLY A 63 5.40 -12.30 -2.85
CA GLY A 63 4.34 -12.59 -1.88
C GLY A 63 4.06 -11.39 -0.96
N ALA A 64 2.81 -11.27 -0.50
CA ALA A 64 2.41 -10.17 0.38
C ALA A 64 3.10 -10.24 1.76
N THR A 65 3.33 -11.45 2.27
CA THR A 65 3.98 -11.72 3.56
C THR A 65 5.45 -11.32 3.56
N ALA A 66 6.15 -11.46 2.43
CA ALA A 66 7.56 -11.09 2.30
C ALA A 66 7.77 -9.61 2.63
N ALA A 67 6.91 -8.73 2.12
CA ALA A 67 7.02 -7.29 2.39
C ALA A 67 6.72 -6.94 3.86
N VAL A 68 5.80 -7.66 4.52
CA VAL A 68 5.50 -7.46 5.95
C VAL A 68 6.69 -7.92 6.80
N TYR A 69 7.23 -9.10 6.50
CA TYR A 69 8.38 -9.65 7.21
C TYR A 69 9.63 -8.76 7.08
N THR A 70 9.95 -8.31 5.86
CA THR A 70 11.07 -7.38 5.64
C THR A 70 10.84 -6.04 6.34
N ALA A 71 9.63 -5.48 6.29
CA ALA A 71 9.34 -4.22 6.97
C ALA A 71 9.47 -4.35 8.50
N ALA A 72 9.03 -5.47 9.09
CA ALA A 72 9.12 -5.72 10.52
C ALA A 72 10.56 -5.96 11.03
N ILE A 73 11.49 -6.40 10.18
CA ILE A 73 12.92 -6.52 10.54
C ILE A 73 13.64 -5.18 10.49
N LEU A 74 13.20 -4.30 9.59
CA LEU A 74 13.82 -2.99 9.38
C LEU A 74 13.30 -1.90 10.32
N GLU A 75 12.15 -2.15 10.96
CA GLU A 75 11.55 -1.30 12.00
C GLU A 75 12.23 -1.50 13.35
#